data_AF-A0A963RCL1-F1
#
_entry.id   AF-A0A963RCL1-F1
#
_cell.length_a   1.000
_cell.length_b   1.000
_cell.length_c   1.000
_cell.angle_alpha   90.00
_cell.angle_beta   90.00
_cell.angle_gamma   90.00
#
_symmetry.space_group_name_H-M   'P 1'
#
loop_
_entity.id
_entity.type
_entity.pdbx_description
1 polymer ?
#
loop_
_entity_poly.entity_id
_entity_poly.type
_entity_poly.pdbx_seq_one_letter_code
_entity_poly.pdbx_strand_id
1 'polypeptide(L)'
;MVDSSNIYREQQKAVALEFMEKALAILVEVDDSAADCYLQQSIDTCMASPRMTFPEDEFWDCVDELPHLTDRVLFLHRQNGLSIEQIAKRLGIEQKEAAERLSVGLALVRGSFSLMEH
;
A
#
# COMPACT_ATOMS: atom_id res chain seq x y z
N MET A 1 -20.94 23.11 13.62
CA MET A 1 -21.18 21.78 14.21
C MET A 1 -20.64 20.76 13.24
N VAL A 2 -19.64 19.96 13.65
CA VAL A 2 -19.16 18.84 12.84
C VAL A 2 -20.21 17.73 12.92
N ASP A 3 -20.67 17.24 11.78
CA ASP A 3 -21.70 16.20 11.71
C ASP A 3 -21.16 14.89 12.28
N SER A 4 -21.64 14.52 13.47
CA SER A 4 -21.25 13.29 14.17
C SER A 4 -21.57 12.03 13.36
N SER A 5 -22.57 12.08 12.46
CA SER A 5 -22.87 10.97 11.54
C SER A 5 -21.74 10.75 10.53
N ASN A 6 -21.13 11.84 10.04
CA ASN A 6 -20.04 11.78 9.08
C ASN A 6 -18.77 11.20 9.72
N ILE A 7 -18.43 11.63 10.94
CA ILE A 7 -17.28 11.08 11.69
C ILE A 7 -17.42 9.57 11.89
N TYR A 8 -18.62 9.10 12.26
CA TYR A 8 -18.87 7.67 12.47
C TYR A 8 -18.69 6.86 11.19
N ARG A 9 -19.18 7.35 10.04
CA ARG A 9 -19.03 6.67 8.75
C ARG A 9 -17.56 6.57 8.33
N GLU A 10 -16.78 7.64 8.49
CA GLU A 10 -15.35 7.62 8.17
C GLU A 10 -14.57 6.66 9.07
N GLN A 11 -14.94 6.54 10.35
CA GLN A 11 -14.37 5.53 11.23
C GLN A 11 -14.70 4.11 10.78
N GLN A 12 -15.97 3.82 10.45
CA GLN A 12 -16.37 2.50 9.94
C GLN A 12 -15.66 2.16 8.62
N LYS A 13 -15.50 3.15 7.74
CA LYS A 13 -14.75 3.00 6.49
C LYS A 13 -13.29 2.65 6.75
N ALA A 14 -12.63 3.30 7.71
CA ALA A 14 -11.25 2.99 8.08
C ALA A 14 -11.10 1.55 8.60
N VAL A 15 -12.04 1.09 9.43
CA VAL A 15 -12.06 -0.29 9.93
C VAL A 15 -12.30 -1.30 8.81
N ALA A 16 -13.23 -1.02 7.89
CA ALA A 16 -13.47 -1.87 6.74
C ALA A 16 -12.22 -2.01 5.86
N LEU A 17 -11.53 -0.90 5.58
CA LEU A 17 -10.28 -0.91 4.83
C LEU A 17 -9.20 -1.75 5.53
N GLU A 18 -9.06 -1.65 6.85
CA GLU A 18 -8.11 -2.49 7.61
C GLU A 18 -8.40 -3.99 7.43
N PHE A 19 -9.67 -4.39 7.50
CA PHE A 19 -10.05 -5.80 7.27
C PHE A 19 -9.83 -6.24 5.83
N MET A 20 -10.08 -5.37 4.86
CA MET A 20 -9.85 -5.67 3.45
C MET A 20 -8.35 -5.84 3.15
N GLU A 21 -7.47 -5.01 3.73
CA GLU A 21 -6.02 -5.14 3.54
C GLU A 21 -5.49 -6.45 4.17
N LYS A 22 -6.02 -6.85 5.33
CA LYS A 22 -5.69 -8.15 5.92
C LYS A 22 -6.17 -9.33 5.06
N ALA A 23 -7.38 -9.24 4.51
CA ALA A 23 -7.89 -10.26 3.60
C ALA A 23 -7.07 -10.32 2.32
N LEU A 24 -6.64 -9.17 1.78
CA LEU A 24 -5.78 -9.09 0.61
C LEU A 24 -4.45 -9.81 0.84
N ALA A 25 -3.78 -9.53 1.97
CA ALA A 25 -2.53 -10.22 2.30
C ALA A 25 -2.70 -11.75 2.36
N ILE A 26 -3.83 -12.25 2.88
CA ILE A 26 -4.12 -13.70 2.89
C ILE A 26 -4.35 -14.23 1.47
N LEU A 27 -5.10 -13.51 0.62
CA LEU A 27 -5.37 -13.93 -0.76
C LEU A 27 -4.10 -14.06 -1.60
N VAL A 28 -3.16 -13.12 -1.41
CA VAL A 28 -1.85 -13.19 -2.07
C VAL A 28 -1.05 -14.41 -1.60
N GLU A 29 -1.03 -14.70 -0.30
CA GLU A 29 -0.31 -15.88 0.24
C GLU A 29 -0.88 -17.22 -0.25
N VAL A 30 -2.17 -17.28 -0.60
CA VAL A 30 -2.79 -18.49 -1.16
C VAL A 30 -2.78 -18.53 -2.69
N ASP A 31 -2.13 -17.56 -3.35
CA ASP A 31 -1.98 -17.44 -4.81
C ASP A 31 -3.33 -17.38 -5.56
N ASP A 32 -4.36 -16.76 -4.97
CA ASP A 32 -5.64 -16.51 -5.64
C ASP A 32 -5.60 -15.16 -6.38
N SER A 33 -4.86 -15.16 -7.49
CA SER A 33 -4.58 -13.99 -8.35
C SER A 33 -5.80 -13.27 -8.93
N ALA A 34 -6.97 -13.91 -8.94
CA ALA A 34 -8.20 -13.25 -9.36
C ALA A 34 -8.81 -12.49 -8.18
N ALA A 35 -8.90 -13.13 -7.02
CA ALA A 35 -9.54 -12.56 -5.84
C ALA A 35 -8.73 -11.40 -5.24
N ASP A 36 -7.39 -11.50 -5.20
CA ASP A 36 -6.53 -10.43 -4.69
C ASP A 36 -6.63 -9.15 -5.54
N CYS A 37 -6.62 -9.28 -6.88
CA CYS A 37 -6.71 -8.18 -7.82
C CYS A 37 -8.03 -7.41 -7.69
N TYR A 38 -9.16 -8.14 -7.61
CA TYR A 38 -10.47 -7.51 -7.40
C TYR A 38 -10.59 -6.85 -6.03
N LEU A 39 -10.00 -7.45 -4.99
CA LEU A 39 -10.02 -6.86 -3.66
C LEU A 39 -9.16 -5.59 -3.59
N GLN A 40 -7.95 -5.60 -4.16
CA GLN A 40 -7.09 -4.42 -4.23
C GLN A 40 -7.77 -3.28 -4.99
N GLN A 41 -8.40 -3.57 -6.15
CA GLN A 41 -9.17 -2.58 -6.90
C GLN A 41 -10.32 -1.98 -6.06
N SER A 42 -11.00 -2.82 -5.27
CA SER A 42 -12.08 -2.38 -4.39
C SER A 42 -11.57 -1.49 -3.26
N ILE A 43 -10.42 -1.82 -2.67
CA ILE A 43 -9.75 -1.00 -1.65
C ILE A 43 -9.40 0.37 -2.23
N ASP A 44 -8.73 0.40 -3.39
CA ASP A 44 -8.29 1.65 -4.01
C ASP A 44 -9.47 2.54 -4.43
N THR A 45 -10.56 1.94 -4.89
CA THR A 45 -11.83 2.64 -5.17
C THR A 45 -12.42 3.25 -3.89
N CYS A 46 -12.49 2.47 -2.80
CA CYS A 46 -12.96 2.96 -1.51
C CYS A 46 -12.08 4.10 -0.97
N MET A 47 -10.78 4.04 -1.20
CA MET A 47 -9.83 5.08 -0.82
C MET A 47 -9.90 6.33 -1.72
N ALA A 48 -10.61 6.25 -2.85
CA ALA A 48 -10.54 7.24 -3.92
C ALA A 48 -9.08 7.53 -4.33
N SER A 49 -8.29 6.45 -4.44
CA SER A 49 -6.88 6.54 -4.79
C SER A 49 -6.70 7.33 -6.09
N PRO A 50 -5.83 8.34 -6.13
CA PRO A 50 -5.57 9.07 -7.36
C PRO A 50 -4.87 8.15 -8.37
N ARG A 51 -4.88 8.53 -9.64
CA ARG A 51 -4.04 7.85 -10.63
C ARG A 51 -2.58 8.07 -10.25
N MET A 52 -1.79 7.00 -10.28
CA MET A 52 -0.37 7.09 -10.02
C MET A 52 0.30 7.95 -11.10
N THR A 53 1.09 8.93 -10.67
CA THR A 53 2.00 9.68 -11.54
C THR A 53 3.39 9.12 -11.31
N PHE A 54 3.95 8.47 -12.31
CA PHE A 54 5.30 7.92 -12.25
C PHE A 54 6.30 9.04 -12.58
N PRO A 55 7.16 9.47 -11.63
CA PRO A 55 8.19 10.44 -11.93
C PRO A 55 9.19 9.89 -12.95
N GLU A 56 9.73 10.78 -13.78
CA GLU A 56 10.71 10.40 -14.81
C GLU A 56 12.04 9.88 -14.23
N ASP A 57 12.33 10.19 -12.96
CA ASP A 57 13.54 9.76 -12.24
C ASP A 57 13.35 8.46 -11.43
N GLU A 58 12.18 7.81 -11.53
CA GLU A 58 11.90 6.55 -10.84
C GLU A 58 11.64 5.39 -11.82
N PHE A 59 12.24 4.23 -11.55
CA PHE A 59 12.09 2.98 -12.30
C PHE A 59 11.03 2.09 -11.65
N TRP A 60 9.86 1.99 -12.27
CA TRP A 60 8.72 1.23 -11.72
C TRP A 60 8.56 -0.17 -12.32
N ASP A 61 9.40 -0.53 -13.28
CA ASP A 61 9.27 -1.76 -14.07
C ASP A 61 9.47 -3.05 -13.27
N CYS A 62 10.12 -2.99 -12.10
CA CYS A 62 10.41 -4.16 -11.24
C CYS A 62 9.59 -4.19 -9.94
N VAL A 63 8.58 -3.32 -9.81
CA VAL A 63 7.80 -3.21 -8.56
C VAL A 63 6.90 -4.43 -8.35
N ASP A 64 6.49 -5.11 -9.41
CA ASP A 64 5.75 -6.36 -9.39
C ASP A 64 6.56 -7.54 -8.79
N GLU A 65 7.89 -7.43 -8.75
CA GLU A 65 8.77 -8.42 -8.09
C GLU A 65 8.86 -8.23 -6.57
N LEU A 66 8.36 -7.11 -6.03
CA LEU A 66 8.41 -6.86 -4.59
C LEU A 66 7.46 -7.79 -3.82
N PRO A 67 7.83 -8.21 -2.60
CA PRO A 67 6.87 -8.83 -1.69
C PRO A 67 5.65 -7.93 -1.52
N HIS A 68 4.46 -8.52 -1.51
CA HIS A 68 3.18 -7.78 -1.52
C HIS A 68 3.10 -6.64 -0.50
N LEU A 69 3.50 -6.88 0.75
CA LEU A 69 3.47 -5.82 1.77
C LEU A 69 4.43 -4.66 1.46
N THR A 70 5.55 -4.93 0.79
CA THR A 70 6.52 -3.90 0.38
C THR A 70 5.96 -3.07 -0.78
N ASP A 71 5.40 -3.73 -1.78
CA ASP A 71 4.67 -3.11 -2.88
C ASP A 71 3.52 -2.22 -2.35
N ARG A 72 2.66 -2.79 -1.50
CA ARG A 72 1.50 -2.09 -0.94
C ARG A 72 1.91 -0.87 -0.12
N VAL A 73 2.96 -0.97 0.70
CA VAL A 73 3.52 0.18 1.45
C VAL A 73 3.99 1.28 0.50
N LEU A 74 4.68 0.91 -0.59
CA LEU A 74 5.19 1.85 -1.58
C LEU A 74 4.05 2.61 -2.27
N PHE A 75 3.00 1.92 -2.74
CA PHE A 75 1.85 2.59 -3.37
C PHE A 75 1.05 3.44 -2.39
N LEU A 76 0.77 2.94 -1.17
CA LEU A 76 0.07 3.75 -0.17
C LEU A 76 0.83 5.04 0.19
N HIS A 77 2.16 5.01 0.15
CA HIS A 77 2.95 6.21 0.33
C HIS A 77 2.97 7.09 -0.92
N ARG A 78 3.33 6.55 -2.09
CA ARG A 78 3.60 7.31 -3.31
C ARG A 78 2.33 7.77 -4.02
N GLN A 79 1.34 6.89 -4.11
CA GLN A 79 0.05 7.17 -4.75
C GLN A 79 -0.89 7.91 -3.81
N ASN A 80 -1.00 7.47 -2.55
CA ASN A 80 -2.00 8.02 -1.63
C ASN A 80 -1.45 9.10 -0.68
N GLY A 81 -0.13 9.29 -0.61
CA GLY A 81 0.48 10.29 0.27
C GLY A 81 0.35 9.96 1.76
N LEU A 82 0.15 8.68 2.12
CA LEU A 82 -0.01 8.29 3.52
C LEU A 82 1.33 8.31 4.25
N SER A 83 1.29 8.72 5.52
CA SER A 83 2.45 8.63 6.42
C SER A 83 2.72 7.19 6.85
N ILE A 84 3.93 6.92 7.34
CA ILE A 84 4.34 5.61 7.88
C ILE A 84 3.37 5.14 8.97
N GLU A 85 2.95 6.04 9.87
CA GLU A 85 1.98 5.71 10.93
C GLU A 85 0.61 5.30 10.36
N GLN A 86 0.12 6.03 9.35
CA GLN A 86 -1.16 5.73 8.71
C GLN A 86 -1.10 4.39 7.96
N ILE A 87 0.01 4.11 7.29
CA ILE A 87 0.25 2.85 6.58
C ILE A 87 0.33 1.69 7.57
N ALA A 88 1.14 1.82 8.63
CA ALA A 88 1.30 0.78 9.65
C ALA A 88 -0.03 0.40 10.29
N LYS A 89 -0.83 1.40 10.67
CA LYS A 89 -2.18 1.19 11.21
C LYS A 89 -3.08 0.47 10.21
N ARG A 90 -3.07 0.87 8.94
CA ARG A 90 -3.94 0.27 7.90
C ARG A 90 -3.59 -1.18 7.59
N LEU A 91 -2.30 -1.48 7.50
CA LEU A 91 -1.82 -2.83 7.18
C LEU A 91 -1.73 -3.74 8.42
N GLY A 92 -1.93 -3.19 9.63
CA GLY A 92 -1.84 -3.95 10.87
C GLY A 92 -0.41 -4.42 11.18
N ILE A 93 0.59 -3.64 10.79
CA ILE A 93 2.03 -3.93 10.98
C ILE A 93 2.67 -2.88 11.91
N GLU A 94 3.90 -3.13 12.37
CA GLU A 94 4.62 -2.15 13.18
C GLU A 94 5.10 -0.95 12.33
N GLN A 95 5.19 0.24 12.92
CA GLN A 95 5.69 1.44 12.22
C GLN A 95 7.12 1.26 11.70
N LYS A 96 7.96 0.57 12.47
CA LYS A 96 9.33 0.24 12.06
C LYS A 96 9.34 -0.63 10.80
N GLU A 97 8.48 -1.63 10.77
CA GLU A 97 8.33 -2.57 9.65
C GLU A 97 7.82 -1.85 8.39
N ALA A 98 6.83 -0.95 8.55
CA ALA A 98 6.36 -0.09 7.46
C ALA A 98 7.47 0.83 6.93
N ALA A 99 8.29 1.40 7.81
CA ALA A 99 9.42 2.26 7.42
C ALA A 99 10.50 1.48 6.65
N GLU A 100 10.85 0.28 7.13
CA GLU A 100 11.83 -0.59 6.48
C GLU A 100 11.37 -1.01 5.08
N ARG A 101 10.12 -1.44 4.95
CA ARG A 101 9.51 -1.78 3.64
C ARG A 101 9.48 -0.58 2.70
N LEU A 102 9.06 0.59 3.20
CA LEU A 102 9.05 1.81 2.38
C LEU A 102 10.46 2.16 1.90
N SER A 103 11.46 2.02 2.77
CA SER A 103 12.86 2.24 2.41
C SER A 103 13.32 1.30 1.30
N VAL A 104 12.96 0.02 1.36
CA VAL A 104 13.27 -0.97 0.30
C VAL A 104 12.58 -0.59 -1.01
N GLY A 105 11.27 -0.31 -0.99
CA GLY A 105 10.53 0.08 -2.19
C GLY A 105 11.07 1.36 -2.84
N LEU A 106 11.38 2.38 -2.03
CA LEU A 106 11.98 3.62 -2.51
C LEU A 106 13.39 3.41 -3.08
N ALA A 107 14.19 2.54 -2.47
CA ALA A 107 15.53 2.23 -2.99
C ALA A 107 15.46 1.50 -4.34
N LEU A 108 14.48 0.62 -4.53
CA LEU A 108 14.22 -0.06 -5.80
C LEU A 108 13.89 0.97 -6.88
N VAL A 109 12.84 1.79 -6.67
CA VAL A 109 12.39 2.71 -7.72
C VAL A 109 13.39 3.82 -8.00
N ARG A 110 14.26 4.17 -7.05
CA ARG A 110 15.33 5.17 -7.29
C ARG A 110 16.58 4.58 -7.94
N GLY A 111 16.58 3.29 -8.29
CA GLY A 111 17.78 2.60 -8.78
C GLY A 111 18.94 2.64 -7.78
N SER A 112 18.64 2.81 -6.49
CA SER A 112 19.64 2.88 -5.40
C SER A 112 20.06 1.49 -4.91
N PHE A 113 19.43 0.43 -5.40
CA PHE A 113 20.07 -0.88 -5.45
C PHE A 113 21.21 -0.78 -6.45
N SER A 114 22.40 -0.44 -5.94
CA SER A 114 23.64 -0.81 -6.60
C SER A 114 23.46 -2.23 -7.09
N LEU A 115 23.57 -2.42 -8.41
CA LEU A 115 23.75 -3.72 -9.03
C LEU A 115 24.66 -4.58 -8.14
N MET A 116 24.09 -5.45 -7.32
CA MET A 116 24.83 -6.57 -6.73
C MET A 116 24.90 -7.65 -7.82
N GLU A 117 25.52 -7.28 -8.93
CA GLU A 117 25.99 -8.20 -9.96
C GLU A 117 27.48 -7.96 -10.15
N HIS A 118 28.28 -8.65 -9.32
CA HIS A 118 29.58 -9.19 -9.70
C HIS A 118 29.64 -10.64 -9.22
#